data_AF-A0A2E9Q5G4-F1
#
_entry.id   AF-A0A2E9Q5G4-F1
#
_cell.length_a   1.000
_cell.length_b   1.000
_cell.length_c   1.000
_cell.angle_alpha   90.00
_cell.angle_beta   90.00
_cell.angle_gamma   90.00
#
_symmetry.space_group_name_H-M   'P 1'
#
loop_
_entity.id
_entity.type
_entity.pdbx_description
1 polymer ?
#
loop_
_entity_poly.entity_id
_entity_poly.type
_entity_poly.pdbx_seq_one_letter_code
_entity_poly.pdbx_strand_id
1 'polypeptide(L)'
;MLDALSGLIEQARNPYLQALLLGLATFVAEDPAILLASSLSAAGLVSTPHAFTGILLGIAVGDLLLYLAGRGGYKLLPNKAKNHPYLRRMQSFVQQYGLFAVLLSRFVPGMRLPVFTAAGLARMDGRIFGLAVLVASAGWTSLVFFLSLGPLRFILDRMDSVYGIILAIVFILLLAFLYRFISKRVRTTVERLEDKSSGVKTLACGPVEASRLQGLPASSAFEFWHPGIFYIPIIFHYAYLSARYRSIGLPVLGNPGIRMGGLIGESKQEIYNSAGKYARKSLLKSFSFSIRRTRSQHFLLSSGGIVREVGLHTLADAALELLSRNGMALPVVCKPDRGQRGDGVFFIQDRRQLEARLQSIAVALKSGAEVLYLFQKLSDHACEAGVFYVRHPDGSARITSITLKAFPVVQGDGIRSLEQLIDSVPVLASREKIYARRLDLSSVPAAGEYVYLVKSGNHKQGCIFLDGTRLRTRQLQEAVDHICRDLPDFYFGRLDVRFPDIEHFRQGRNLQFVEINGAGAEATHIWDPGARLISSYRSLFYHWNLLFAIANFNRSAELKPPAGWKLLQELRSYLRLADDYGVSD
;
A
#
# COMPACT_ATOMS: atom_id res chain seq x y z
N MET A 1 -24.43 36.89 -9.64
CA MET A 1 -23.62 36.98 -10.87
C MET A 1 -24.05 35.96 -11.92
N LEU A 2 -24.21 34.68 -11.56
CA LEU A 2 -24.77 33.66 -12.46
C LEU A 2 -26.22 33.97 -12.89
N ASP A 3 -27.06 34.53 -12.01
CA ASP A 3 -28.43 34.91 -12.38
C ASP A 3 -28.49 36.05 -13.42
N ALA A 4 -27.59 37.03 -13.28
CA ALA A 4 -27.44 38.11 -14.26
C ALA A 4 -26.93 37.59 -15.61
N LEU A 5 -26.06 36.57 -15.60
CA LEU A 5 -25.58 35.89 -16.80
C LEU A 5 -26.70 35.06 -17.46
N SER A 6 -27.56 34.40 -16.69
CA SER A 6 -28.73 33.68 -17.22
C SER A 6 -29.64 34.60 -18.04
N GLY A 7 -30.00 35.76 -17.48
CA GLY A 7 -30.83 36.74 -18.19
C GLY A 7 -30.19 37.27 -19.48
N LEU A 8 -28.87 37.47 -19.48
CA LEU A 8 -28.10 37.86 -20.68
C LEU A 8 -28.08 36.76 -21.75
N ILE A 9 -27.91 35.50 -21.35
CA ILE A 9 -27.91 34.34 -22.25
C ILE A 9 -29.28 34.14 -22.89
N GLU A 10 -30.35 34.34 -22.13
CA GLU A 10 -31.73 34.27 -22.63
C GLU A 10 -32.02 35.38 -23.66
N GLN A 11 -31.54 36.60 -23.42
CA GLN A 11 -31.73 37.74 -24.32
C GLN A 11 -30.92 37.64 -25.62
N ALA A 12 -29.79 36.92 -25.61
CA ALA A 12 -28.84 36.89 -26.72
C ALA A 12 -29.43 36.37 -28.05
N ARG A 13 -30.53 35.57 -28.04
CA ARG A 13 -31.26 34.93 -29.17
C ARG A 13 -30.44 34.19 -30.24
N ASN A 14 -29.12 34.37 -30.30
CA ASN A 14 -28.18 33.75 -31.21
C ASN A 14 -27.49 32.56 -30.50
N PRO A 15 -27.57 31.33 -31.05
CA PRO A 15 -27.08 30.12 -30.38
C PRO A 15 -25.55 30.10 -30.20
N TYR A 16 -24.79 30.77 -31.07
CA TYR A 16 -23.33 30.88 -30.92
C TYR A 16 -22.95 31.86 -29.82
N LEU A 17 -23.69 32.97 -29.69
CA LEU A 17 -23.50 33.93 -28.62
C LEU A 17 -23.86 33.31 -27.25
N GLN A 18 -24.93 32.52 -27.20
CA GLN A 18 -25.30 31.73 -26.02
C GLN A 18 -24.20 30.73 -25.63
N ALA A 19 -23.65 29.99 -26.60
CA ALA A 19 -22.54 29.07 -26.36
C ALA A 19 -21.29 29.79 -25.82
N LEU A 20 -20.96 30.97 -26.37
CA LEU A 20 -19.84 31.78 -25.91
C LEU A 20 -20.05 32.27 -24.47
N LEU A 21 -21.23 32.81 -24.16
CA LEU A 21 -21.56 33.30 -22.82
C LEU A 21 -21.54 32.17 -21.78
N LEU A 22 -22.05 30.99 -22.13
CA LEU A 22 -21.96 29.79 -21.29
C LEU A 22 -20.51 29.36 -21.08
N GLY A 23 -19.70 29.40 -22.14
CA GLY A 23 -18.25 29.14 -22.04
C GLY A 23 -17.53 30.15 -21.15
N LEU A 24 -17.92 31.42 -21.16
CA LEU A 24 -17.36 32.44 -20.25
C LEU A 24 -17.80 32.22 -18.80
N ALA A 25 -19.02 31.72 -18.57
CA ALA A 25 -19.52 31.43 -17.23
C ALA A 25 -18.67 30.36 -16.51
N THR A 26 -18.01 29.45 -17.24
CA THR A 26 -17.17 28.41 -16.63
C THR A 26 -15.93 28.97 -15.93
N PHE A 27 -15.48 30.18 -16.30
CA PHE A 27 -14.33 30.86 -15.69
C PHE A 27 -14.65 31.39 -14.29
N VAL A 28 -15.93 31.64 -14.04
CA VAL A 28 -16.43 32.08 -12.73
C VAL A 28 -16.62 30.88 -11.83
N ALA A 29 -17.41 29.91 -12.31
CA ALA A 29 -17.76 28.72 -11.56
C ALA A 29 -18.10 27.59 -12.53
N GLU A 30 -17.13 26.71 -12.77
CA GLU A 30 -17.23 25.63 -13.75
C GLU A 30 -18.44 24.72 -13.51
N ASP A 31 -18.52 24.07 -12.34
CA ASP A 31 -19.55 23.06 -12.09
C ASP A 31 -20.98 23.65 -12.09
N PRO A 32 -21.25 24.82 -11.48
CA PRO A 32 -22.52 25.52 -11.63
C PRO A 32 -22.84 25.93 -13.07
N ALA A 33 -21.84 26.30 -13.89
CA ALA A 33 -22.06 26.65 -15.29
C ALA A 33 -22.50 25.44 -16.12
N ILE A 34 -21.96 24.24 -15.84
CA ILE A 34 -22.42 22.99 -16.49
C ILE A 34 -23.90 22.74 -16.17
N LEU A 35 -24.30 22.89 -14.91
CA LEU A 35 -25.69 22.71 -14.48
C LEU A 35 -26.62 23.77 -15.07
N LEU A 36 -26.18 25.03 -15.14
CA LEU A 36 -26.93 26.11 -15.78
C LEU A 36 -27.14 25.83 -17.27
N ALA A 37 -26.09 25.46 -17.99
CA ALA A 37 -26.16 25.14 -19.42
C ALA A 37 -27.11 23.97 -19.70
N SER A 38 -27.06 22.94 -18.86
CA SER A 38 -27.96 21.80 -18.93
C SER A 38 -29.41 22.22 -18.66
N SER A 39 -29.66 23.02 -17.62
CA SER A 39 -30.98 23.53 -17.28
C SER A 39 -31.59 24.39 -18.40
N LEU A 40 -30.82 25.35 -18.94
CA LEU A 40 -31.24 26.20 -20.05
C LEU A 40 -31.49 25.38 -21.33
N SER A 41 -30.70 24.33 -21.55
CA SER A 41 -30.94 23.43 -22.67
C SER A 41 -32.21 22.61 -22.49
N ALA A 42 -32.46 22.13 -21.27
CA ALA A 42 -33.64 21.37 -20.94
C ALA A 42 -34.92 22.24 -20.94
N ALA A 43 -34.79 23.56 -20.73
CA ALA A 43 -35.87 24.54 -20.89
C ALA A 43 -36.14 24.92 -22.36
N GLY A 44 -35.35 24.41 -23.32
CA GLY A 44 -35.46 24.74 -24.74
C GLY A 44 -34.96 26.14 -25.10
N LEU A 45 -34.35 26.86 -24.15
CA LEU A 45 -33.85 28.23 -24.34
C LEU A 45 -32.51 28.28 -25.08
N VAL A 46 -31.73 27.19 -24.99
CA VAL A 46 -30.46 27.00 -25.70
C VAL A 46 -30.43 25.61 -26.31
N SER A 47 -30.04 25.51 -27.58
CA SER A 47 -29.91 24.18 -28.19
C SER A 47 -28.81 23.34 -27.51
N THR A 48 -29.08 22.05 -27.29
CA THR A 48 -28.18 21.13 -26.59
C THR A 48 -26.77 21.06 -27.18
N PRO A 49 -26.58 20.99 -28.51
CA PRO A 49 -25.24 20.99 -29.09
C PRO A 49 -24.46 22.25 -28.72
N HIS A 50 -25.09 23.42 -28.82
CA HIS A 50 -24.42 24.71 -28.57
C HIS A 50 -24.11 24.92 -27.08
N ALA A 51 -25.03 24.56 -26.18
CA ALA A 51 -24.81 24.58 -24.74
C ALA A 51 -23.64 23.66 -24.34
N PHE A 52 -23.62 22.42 -24.85
CA PHE A 52 -22.58 21.45 -24.57
C PHE A 52 -21.22 21.89 -25.13
N THR A 53 -21.16 22.30 -26.40
CA THR A 53 -19.90 22.74 -27.02
C THR A 53 -19.36 24.00 -26.37
N GLY A 54 -20.22 24.96 -26.01
CA GLY A 54 -19.82 26.19 -25.33
C GLY A 54 -19.16 25.91 -23.99
N ILE A 55 -19.78 25.08 -23.17
CA ILE A 55 -19.23 24.65 -21.87
C ILE A 55 -17.93 23.85 -22.05
N LEU A 56 -17.92 22.85 -22.94
CA LEU A 56 -16.74 22.02 -23.15
C LEU A 56 -15.52 22.85 -23.58
N LEU A 57 -15.73 23.79 -24.52
CA LEU A 57 -14.68 24.69 -24.99
C LEU A 57 -14.26 25.68 -23.89
N GLY A 58 -15.20 26.30 -23.18
CA GLY A 58 -14.90 27.22 -22.08
C GLY A 58 -14.01 26.58 -21.01
N ILE A 59 -14.33 25.35 -20.62
CA ILE A 59 -13.55 24.59 -19.64
C ILE A 59 -12.17 24.22 -20.18
N ALA A 60 -12.09 23.67 -21.40
CA ALA A 60 -10.81 23.29 -22.00
C ALA A 60 -9.86 24.50 -22.14
N VAL A 61 -10.41 25.67 -22.52
CA VAL A 61 -9.65 26.93 -22.61
C VAL A 61 -9.20 27.40 -21.22
N GLY A 62 -10.09 27.38 -20.21
CA GLY A 62 -9.74 27.75 -18.83
C GLY A 62 -8.60 26.89 -18.26
N ASP A 63 -8.68 25.57 -18.45
CA ASP A 63 -7.66 24.61 -18.00
C ASP A 63 -6.32 24.84 -18.71
N LEU A 64 -6.34 25.16 -20.01
CA LEU A 64 -5.15 25.49 -20.77
C LEU A 64 -4.53 26.83 -20.31
N LEU A 65 -5.35 27.82 -19.98
CA LEU A 65 -4.88 29.11 -19.45
C LEU A 65 -4.18 28.95 -18.10
N LEU A 66 -4.67 28.08 -17.20
CA LEU A 66 -3.99 27.77 -15.94
C LEU A 66 -2.60 27.16 -16.18
N TYR A 67 -2.51 26.24 -17.13
CA TYR A 67 -1.23 25.65 -17.56
C TYR A 67 -0.29 26.70 -18.16
N LEU A 68 -0.77 27.56 -19.05
CA LEU A 68 0.02 28.63 -19.64
C LEU A 68 0.46 29.67 -18.60
N ALA A 69 -0.39 29.98 -17.63
CA ALA A 69 -0.06 30.84 -16.50
C ALA A 69 1.08 30.24 -15.66
N GLY A 70 1.06 28.93 -15.41
CA GLY A 70 2.18 28.23 -14.77
C GLY A 70 3.46 28.27 -15.60
N ARG A 71 3.35 27.99 -16.90
CA ARG A 71 4.50 27.94 -17.83
C ARG A 71 5.15 29.30 -18.06
N GLY A 72 4.34 30.35 -18.19
CA GLY A 72 4.78 31.74 -18.34
C GLY A 72 5.23 32.35 -17.01
N GLY A 73 4.48 32.12 -15.94
CA GLY A 73 4.79 32.60 -14.59
C GLY A 73 6.13 32.10 -14.07
N TYR A 74 6.54 30.87 -14.43
CA TYR A 74 7.88 30.37 -14.10
C TYR A 74 9.02 31.31 -14.54
N LYS A 75 8.89 31.95 -15.70
CA LYS A 75 9.92 32.86 -16.22
C LYS A 75 10.01 34.16 -15.41
N LEU A 76 8.88 34.63 -14.90
CA LEU A 76 8.74 35.89 -14.15
C LEU A 76 9.04 35.73 -12.64
N LEU A 77 9.09 34.49 -12.12
CA LEU A 77 9.36 34.25 -10.70
C LEU A 77 10.82 34.57 -10.32
N PRO A 78 11.05 35.30 -9.20
CA PRO A 78 12.39 35.53 -8.66
C PRO A 78 13.04 34.24 -8.14
N ASN A 79 14.38 34.17 -8.13
CA ASN A 79 15.13 32.95 -7.79
C ASN A 79 14.83 32.40 -6.39
N LYS A 80 14.46 33.26 -5.42
CA LYS A 80 13.99 32.82 -4.09
C LYS A 80 12.69 32.03 -4.13
N ALA A 81 11.72 32.45 -4.97
CA ALA A 81 10.44 31.76 -5.12
C ALA A 81 10.58 30.44 -5.88
N LYS A 82 11.47 30.38 -6.89
CA LYS A 82 11.82 29.15 -7.62
C LYS A 82 12.41 28.07 -6.70
N ASN A 83 13.16 28.49 -5.68
CA ASN A 83 13.81 27.59 -4.74
C ASN A 83 12.94 27.20 -3.53
N HIS A 84 11.70 27.73 -3.43
CA HIS A 84 10.82 27.49 -2.30
C HIS A 84 10.40 26.00 -2.20
N PRO A 85 10.41 25.39 -1.00
CA PRO A 85 10.12 23.96 -0.82
C PRO A 85 8.76 23.52 -1.38
N TYR A 86 7.75 24.39 -1.27
CA TYR A 86 6.41 24.13 -1.77
C TYR A 86 6.36 24.01 -3.30
N LEU A 87 7.09 24.87 -4.02
CA LEU A 87 7.11 24.89 -5.48
C LEU A 87 7.85 23.66 -6.02
N ARG A 88 8.95 23.25 -5.36
CA ARG A 88 9.65 21.98 -5.66
C ARG A 88 8.76 20.76 -5.41
N ARG A 89 7.97 20.75 -4.34
CA ARG A 89 7.05 19.65 -4.02
C ARG A 89 5.91 19.51 -5.04
N MET A 90 5.39 20.63 -5.54
CA MET A 90 4.40 20.64 -6.62
C MET A 90 4.98 20.18 -7.96
N GLN A 91 6.18 20.64 -8.31
CA GLN A 91 6.88 20.18 -9.51
C GLN A 91 7.23 18.70 -9.42
N SER A 92 7.72 18.21 -8.27
CA SER A 92 8.04 16.80 -8.07
C SER A 92 6.79 15.93 -8.13
N PHE A 93 5.65 16.40 -7.61
CA PHE A 93 4.37 15.71 -7.72
C PHE A 93 3.97 15.52 -9.19
N VAL A 94 4.01 16.57 -10.01
CA VAL A 94 3.68 16.44 -11.44
C VAL A 94 4.74 15.63 -12.19
N GLN A 95 6.03 15.77 -11.88
CA GLN A 95 7.08 14.95 -12.52
C GLN A 95 6.95 13.46 -12.17
N GLN A 96 6.50 13.14 -10.95
CA GLN A 96 6.33 11.78 -10.47
C GLN A 96 5.06 11.12 -11.00
N TYR A 97 3.96 11.87 -11.12
CA TYR A 97 2.64 11.33 -11.49
C TYR A 97 2.20 11.66 -12.92
N GLY A 98 2.89 12.59 -13.58
CA GLY A 98 2.72 12.96 -14.99
C GLY A 98 1.26 13.19 -15.40
N LEU A 99 0.85 12.50 -16.45
CA LEU A 99 -0.50 12.52 -17.01
C LEU A 99 -1.59 12.15 -16.00
N PHE A 100 -1.31 11.23 -15.07
CA PHE A 100 -2.31 10.77 -14.11
C PHE A 100 -2.69 11.85 -13.09
N ALA A 101 -1.76 12.71 -12.69
CA ALA A 101 -2.07 13.84 -11.82
C ALA A 101 -3.06 14.82 -12.48
N VAL A 102 -2.88 15.08 -13.77
CA VAL A 102 -3.75 15.97 -14.58
C VAL A 102 -5.14 15.37 -14.73
N LEU A 103 -5.24 14.06 -14.97
CA LEU A 103 -6.54 13.38 -15.09
C LEU A 103 -7.28 13.29 -13.75
N LEU A 104 -6.56 12.97 -12.66
CA LEU A 104 -7.15 12.77 -11.33
C LEU A 104 -7.56 14.08 -10.63
N SER A 105 -6.87 15.18 -10.90
CA SER A 105 -7.18 16.49 -10.28
C SER A 105 -8.60 16.96 -10.59
N ARG A 106 -9.19 16.46 -11.68
CA ARG A 106 -10.54 16.78 -12.13
C ARG A 106 -11.63 16.16 -11.25
N PHE A 107 -11.32 15.05 -10.58
CA PHE A 107 -12.23 14.37 -9.66
C PHE A 107 -12.12 14.89 -8.22
N VAL A 108 -11.24 15.86 -7.95
CA VAL A 108 -11.02 16.43 -6.63
C VAL A 108 -11.30 17.93 -6.65
N PRO A 109 -12.33 18.42 -5.95
CA PRO A 109 -12.66 19.84 -5.91
C PRO A 109 -11.46 20.70 -5.50
N GLY A 110 -11.21 21.80 -6.22
CA GLY A 110 -10.13 22.75 -5.93
C GLY A 110 -8.72 22.33 -6.37
N MET A 111 -8.52 21.10 -6.86
CA MET A 111 -7.17 20.62 -7.24
C MET A 111 -6.75 20.99 -8.67
N ARG A 112 -7.68 21.40 -9.52
CA ARG A 112 -7.41 21.79 -10.92
C ARG A 112 -6.42 22.96 -11.02
N LEU A 113 -6.70 24.05 -10.30
CA LEU A 113 -5.85 25.25 -10.26
C LEU A 113 -4.41 24.94 -9.84
N PRO A 114 -4.14 24.28 -8.70
CA PRO A 114 -2.76 24.00 -8.30
C PRO A 114 -2.08 22.97 -9.21
N VAL A 115 -2.79 21.93 -9.69
CA VAL A 115 -2.17 20.87 -10.51
C VAL A 115 -1.87 21.35 -11.94
N PHE A 116 -2.76 22.09 -12.59
CA PHE A 116 -2.54 22.57 -13.96
C PHE A 116 -1.49 23.67 -14.01
N THR A 117 -1.51 24.59 -13.03
CA THR A 117 -0.46 25.59 -12.88
C THR A 117 0.89 24.91 -12.56
N ALA A 118 0.92 23.90 -11.69
CA ALA A 118 2.13 23.11 -11.44
C ALA A 118 2.64 22.37 -12.68
N ALA A 119 1.74 21.85 -13.52
CA ALA A 119 2.10 21.18 -14.77
C ALA A 119 2.77 22.15 -15.77
N GLY A 120 2.29 23.39 -15.82
CA GLY A 120 2.94 24.47 -16.54
C GLY A 120 4.32 24.81 -15.98
N LEU A 121 4.42 25.01 -14.66
CA LEU A 121 5.68 25.30 -13.95
C LEU A 121 6.72 24.17 -14.14
N ALA A 122 6.27 22.92 -14.21
CA ALA A 122 7.12 21.75 -14.43
C ALA A 122 7.49 21.52 -15.90
N ARG A 123 7.03 22.38 -16.82
CA ARG A 123 7.26 22.29 -18.27
C ARG A 123 6.80 20.97 -18.91
N MET A 124 5.71 20.40 -18.41
CA MET A 124 5.07 19.25 -19.06
C MET A 124 4.78 19.55 -20.53
N ASP A 125 4.87 18.56 -21.41
CA ASP A 125 4.58 18.75 -22.84
C ASP A 125 3.14 19.26 -23.05
N GLY A 126 2.99 20.34 -23.80
CA GLY A 126 1.70 21.02 -23.97
C GLY A 126 0.69 20.23 -24.82
N ARG A 127 1.16 19.37 -25.73
CA ARG A 127 0.29 18.51 -26.55
C ARG A 127 -0.30 17.40 -25.70
N ILE A 128 0.55 16.77 -24.87
CA ILE A 128 0.13 15.73 -23.94
C ILE A 128 -0.85 16.31 -22.91
N PHE A 129 -0.52 17.46 -22.33
CA PHE A 129 -1.41 18.15 -21.39
C PHE A 129 -2.76 18.52 -22.03
N GLY A 130 -2.74 19.13 -23.21
CA GLY A 130 -3.95 19.55 -23.92
C GLY A 130 -4.87 18.37 -24.26
N LEU A 131 -4.31 17.26 -24.76
CA LEU A 131 -5.09 16.06 -25.06
C LEU A 131 -5.71 15.45 -23.79
N ALA A 132 -4.94 15.40 -22.70
CA ALA A 132 -5.41 14.89 -21.41
C ALA A 132 -6.60 15.69 -20.87
N VAL A 133 -6.47 17.01 -20.90
CA VAL A 133 -7.51 17.95 -20.47
C VAL A 133 -8.74 17.79 -21.33
N LEU A 134 -8.60 17.75 -22.66
CA LEU A 134 -9.74 17.58 -23.56
C LEU A 134 -10.51 16.29 -23.29
N VAL A 135 -9.81 15.16 -23.13
CA VAL A 135 -10.46 13.87 -22.85
C VAL A 135 -11.14 13.87 -21.48
N ALA A 136 -10.47 14.40 -20.45
CA ALA A 136 -11.03 14.45 -19.10
C ALA A 136 -12.20 15.45 -18.99
N SER A 137 -12.13 16.58 -19.70
CA SER A 137 -13.18 17.58 -19.83
C SER A 137 -14.38 17.03 -20.59
N ALA A 138 -14.17 16.38 -21.72
CA ALA A 138 -15.26 15.74 -22.45
C ALA A 138 -15.96 14.68 -21.61
N GLY A 139 -15.22 13.81 -20.93
CA GLY A 139 -15.80 12.74 -20.11
C GLY A 139 -16.66 13.26 -18.94
N TRP A 140 -16.11 14.17 -18.13
CA TRP A 140 -16.82 14.74 -16.99
C TRP A 140 -17.99 15.64 -17.40
N THR A 141 -17.77 16.53 -18.37
CA THR A 141 -18.83 17.44 -18.85
C THR A 141 -19.97 16.63 -19.44
N SER A 142 -19.69 15.58 -20.22
CA SER A 142 -20.74 14.68 -20.72
C SER A 142 -21.50 14.01 -19.58
N LEU A 143 -20.78 13.49 -18.57
CA LEU A 143 -21.39 12.85 -17.42
C LEU A 143 -22.33 13.80 -16.68
N VAL A 144 -21.85 14.97 -16.27
CA VAL A 144 -22.65 15.92 -15.46
C VAL A 144 -23.76 16.56 -16.29
N PHE A 145 -23.47 16.98 -17.53
CA PHE A 145 -24.43 17.66 -18.40
C PHE A 145 -25.60 16.74 -18.80
N PHE A 146 -25.33 15.52 -19.30
CA PHE A 146 -26.42 14.64 -19.75
C PHE A 146 -27.16 13.95 -18.59
N LEU A 147 -26.49 13.70 -17.45
CA LEU A 147 -27.18 13.23 -16.25
C LEU A 147 -28.13 14.29 -15.69
N SER A 148 -27.74 15.57 -15.74
CA SER A 148 -28.59 16.68 -15.31
C SER A 148 -29.73 16.97 -16.30
N LEU A 149 -29.51 16.76 -17.61
CA LEU A 149 -30.50 17.04 -18.65
C LEU A 149 -31.71 16.08 -18.59
N GLY A 150 -31.50 14.81 -18.24
CA GLY A 150 -32.53 13.77 -18.29
C GLY A 150 -32.83 13.11 -16.95
N PRO A 151 -32.01 12.14 -16.51
CA PRO A 151 -32.31 11.32 -15.32
C PRO A 151 -32.54 12.11 -14.05
N LEU A 152 -31.69 13.11 -13.77
CA LEU A 152 -31.79 13.90 -12.55
C LEU A 152 -33.06 14.76 -12.54
N ARG A 153 -33.41 15.38 -13.67
CA ARG A 153 -34.63 16.18 -13.80
C ARG A 153 -35.90 15.32 -13.69
N PHE A 154 -35.92 14.17 -14.35
CA PHE A 154 -37.02 13.21 -14.24
C PHE A 154 -37.25 12.72 -12.80
N ILE A 155 -36.17 12.60 -12.02
CA ILE A 155 -36.24 12.26 -10.59
C ILE A 155 -36.75 13.47 -9.80
N LEU A 156 -36.13 14.65 -9.95
CA LEU A 156 -36.47 15.87 -9.21
C LEU A 156 -37.93 16.32 -9.45
N ASP A 157 -38.41 16.31 -10.69
CA ASP A 157 -39.78 16.71 -11.05
C ASP A 157 -40.85 15.73 -10.50
N ARG A 158 -40.44 14.54 -10.04
CA ARG A 158 -41.33 13.54 -9.44
C ARG A 158 -41.08 13.30 -7.95
N MET A 159 -40.15 14.01 -7.32
CA MET A 159 -39.75 13.79 -5.93
C MET A 159 -40.87 14.02 -4.92
N ASP A 160 -41.87 14.84 -5.25
CA ASP A 160 -43.07 15.07 -4.40
C ASP A 160 -44.16 14.00 -4.57
N SER A 161 -43.96 13.03 -5.45
CA SER A 161 -44.88 11.92 -5.69
C SER A 161 -44.32 10.60 -5.16
N VAL A 162 -45.20 9.71 -4.66
CA VAL A 162 -44.84 8.34 -4.26
C VAL A 162 -44.07 7.60 -5.36
N TYR A 163 -44.35 7.93 -6.63
CA TYR A 163 -43.68 7.38 -7.80
C TYR A 163 -42.21 7.82 -7.94
N GLY A 164 -41.84 9.03 -7.49
CA GLY A 164 -40.44 9.49 -7.51
C GLY A 164 -39.57 8.75 -6.50
N ILE A 165 -40.12 8.45 -5.32
CA ILE A 165 -39.44 7.63 -4.30
C ILE A 165 -39.25 6.19 -4.82
N ILE A 166 -40.30 5.60 -5.41
CA ILE A 166 -40.22 4.27 -6.02
C ILE A 166 -39.18 4.25 -7.13
N LEU A 167 -39.14 5.26 -8.00
CA LEU A 167 -38.18 5.33 -9.09
C LEU A 167 -36.74 5.49 -8.59
N ALA A 168 -36.51 6.30 -7.54
CA ALA A 168 -35.20 6.43 -6.91
C ALA A 168 -34.74 5.10 -6.28
N ILE A 169 -35.65 4.37 -5.62
CA ILE A 169 -35.38 3.03 -5.07
C ILE A 169 -35.06 2.04 -6.20
N VAL A 170 -35.86 2.02 -7.27
CA VAL A 170 -35.63 1.17 -8.44
C VAL A 170 -34.30 1.48 -9.12
N PHE A 171 -33.94 2.75 -9.25
CA PHE A 171 -32.65 3.18 -9.81
C PHE A 171 -31.47 2.74 -8.93
N ILE A 172 -31.57 2.88 -7.60
CA ILE A 172 -30.58 2.37 -6.64
C ILE A 172 -30.48 0.84 -6.72
N LEU A 173 -31.60 0.14 -6.83
CA LEU A 173 -31.64 -1.32 -6.99
C LEU A 173 -31.06 -1.77 -8.34
N LEU A 174 -31.29 -1.02 -9.41
CA LEU A 174 -30.69 -1.25 -10.74
C LEU A 174 -29.18 -1.03 -10.71
N LEU A 175 -28.70 0.02 -10.05
CA LEU A 175 -27.26 0.25 -9.84
C LEU A 175 -26.63 -0.88 -9.01
N ALA A 176 -27.31 -1.32 -7.94
CA ALA A 176 -26.86 -2.43 -7.11
C ALA A 176 -26.88 -3.77 -7.86
N PHE A 177 -27.89 -4.00 -8.71
CA PHE A 177 -28.01 -5.19 -9.55
C PHE A 177 -26.95 -5.18 -10.66
N LEU A 178 -26.75 -4.06 -11.35
CA LEU A 178 -25.73 -3.90 -12.38
C LEU A 178 -24.32 -4.10 -11.79
N TYR A 179 -24.05 -3.55 -10.60
CA TYR A 179 -22.84 -3.82 -9.84
C TYR A 179 -22.67 -5.31 -9.53
N ARG A 180 -23.73 -5.99 -9.07
CA ARG A 180 -23.71 -7.44 -8.80
C ARG A 180 -23.55 -8.28 -10.06
N PHE A 181 -24.14 -7.88 -11.17
CA PHE A 181 -24.11 -8.60 -12.44
C PHE A 181 -22.74 -8.48 -13.10
N ILE A 182 -22.18 -7.28 -13.16
CA ILE A 182 -20.81 -7.02 -13.65
C ILE A 182 -19.81 -7.75 -12.76
N SER A 183 -19.93 -7.66 -11.43
CA SER A 183 -19.00 -8.34 -10.51
C SER A 183 -19.08 -9.88 -10.61
N LYS A 184 -20.26 -10.45 -10.90
CA LYS A 184 -20.45 -11.89 -11.13
C LYS A 184 -19.84 -12.33 -12.46
N ARG A 185 -20.11 -11.64 -13.57
CA ARG A 185 -19.53 -11.98 -14.89
C ARG A 185 -18.02 -11.81 -14.94
N VAL A 186 -17.48 -10.74 -14.35
CA VAL A 186 -16.04 -10.53 -14.23
C VAL A 186 -15.41 -11.65 -13.40
N ARG A 187 -16.07 -12.11 -12.34
CA ARG A 187 -15.57 -13.22 -11.50
C ARG A 187 -15.47 -14.53 -12.29
N THR A 188 -16.51 -14.91 -13.05
CA THR A 188 -16.52 -16.16 -13.83
C THR A 188 -15.51 -16.15 -14.98
N THR A 189 -15.29 -15.00 -15.63
CA THR A 189 -14.28 -14.85 -16.69
C THR A 189 -12.86 -14.82 -16.13
N VAL A 190 -12.66 -14.25 -14.94
CA VAL A 190 -11.37 -14.27 -14.23
C VAL A 190 -11.02 -15.70 -13.79
N GLU A 191 -11.97 -16.43 -13.20
CA GLU A 191 -11.80 -17.83 -12.78
C GLU A 191 -11.44 -18.74 -13.98
N ARG A 192 -12.04 -18.53 -15.17
CA ARG A 192 -11.69 -19.27 -16.41
C ARG A 192 -10.34 -18.90 -17.03
N LEU A 193 -9.83 -17.69 -16.76
CA LEU A 193 -8.52 -17.24 -17.28
C LEU A 193 -7.37 -17.61 -16.33
N GLU A 194 -7.62 -17.70 -15.03
CA GLU A 194 -6.66 -18.19 -14.03
C GLU A 194 -6.41 -19.69 -14.17
N ASP A 195 -7.43 -20.46 -14.56
CA ASP A 195 -7.33 -21.92 -14.74
C ASP A 195 -6.41 -22.30 -15.91
N LYS A 196 -6.32 -21.46 -16.96
CA LYS A 196 -5.41 -21.66 -18.11
C LYS A 196 -3.96 -21.25 -17.84
N SER A 197 -3.68 -20.44 -16.82
CA SER A 197 -2.30 -20.08 -16.41
C SER A 197 -1.74 -20.96 -15.29
N SER A 198 -2.53 -21.93 -14.82
CA SER A 198 -2.25 -22.70 -13.61
C SER A 198 -1.10 -23.72 -13.74
N GLY A 199 -0.73 -24.09 -14.98
CA GLY A 199 0.33 -25.06 -15.27
C GLY A 199 1.77 -24.57 -15.11
N VAL A 200 2.00 -23.25 -15.04
CA VAL A 200 3.37 -22.66 -14.96
C VAL A 200 3.71 -22.12 -13.57
N LYS A 201 2.72 -21.84 -12.71
CA LYS A 201 3.01 -21.55 -11.31
C LYS A 201 3.31 -22.88 -10.63
N THR A 202 4.55 -23.30 -10.48
CA THR A 202 4.90 -24.45 -9.65
C THR A 202 6.18 -24.13 -8.87
N LEU A 203 6.09 -24.13 -7.54
CA LEU A 203 7.16 -24.42 -6.57
C LEU A 203 8.28 -23.39 -6.27
N ALA A 204 8.22 -22.14 -6.73
CA ALA A 204 9.21 -21.14 -6.31
C ALA A 204 8.97 -20.67 -4.86
N CYS A 205 9.61 -21.30 -3.88
CA CYS A 205 9.73 -20.82 -2.50
C CYS A 205 11.17 -20.95 -2.02
N GLY A 206 11.62 -20.03 -1.17
CA GLY A 206 13.00 -20.06 -0.71
C GLY A 206 13.99 -19.63 -1.80
N PRO A 207 15.26 -20.07 -1.73
CA PRO A 207 16.25 -19.87 -2.78
C PRO A 207 15.78 -20.54 -4.09
N VAL A 208 15.60 -19.74 -5.14
CA VAL A 208 15.10 -20.21 -6.43
C VAL A 208 16.05 -19.76 -7.52
N GLU A 209 16.58 -20.73 -8.25
CA GLU A 209 17.45 -20.47 -9.40
C GLU A 209 16.70 -19.68 -10.49
N ALA A 210 17.39 -18.69 -11.08
CA ALA A 210 16.83 -17.75 -12.05
C ALA A 210 16.17 -18.44 -13.26
N SER A 211 16.72 -19.58 -13.71
CA SER A 211 16.18 -20.42 -14.78
C SER A 211 14.72 -20.85 -14.53
N ARG A 212 14.35 -21.12 -13.27
CA ARG A 212 12.98 -21.53 -12.87
C ARG A 212 11.99 -20.37 -12.86
N LEU A 213 12.45 -19.13 -12.99
CA LEU A 213 11.63 -17.92 -12.95
C LEU A 213 11.30 -17.37 -14.36
N GLN A 214 11.82 -18.00 -15.43
CA GLN A 214 11.73 -17.50 -16.80
C GLN A 214 10.28 -17.39 -17.33
N GLY A 215 9.37 -18.23 -16.81
CA GLY A 215 7.94 -18.20 -17.16
C GLY A 215 7.13 -17.11 -16.44
N LEU A 216 7.73 -16.35 -15.52
CA LEU A 216 7.03 -15.27 -14.81
C LEU A 216 7.05 -13.97 -15.62
N PRO A 217 5.95 -13.20 -15.61
CA PRO A 217 5.94 -11.88 -16.23
C PRO A 217 6.89 -10.94 -15.49
N ALA A 218 7.37 -9.90 -16.19
CA ALA A 218 8.33 -8.95 -15.64
C ALA A 218 7.84 -8.30 -14.33
N SER A 219 6.63 -7.75 -14.33
CA SER A 219 5.94 -7.24 -13.15
C SER A 219 4.45 -7.11 -13.44
N SER A 220 3.63 -6.98 -12.40
CA SER A 220 2.25 -6.55 -12.61
C SER A 220 2.23 -5.07 -12.97
N ALA A 221 1.14 -4.61 -13.60
CA ALA A 221 1.03 -3.21 -14.07
C ALA A 221 1.14 -2.17 -12.93
N PHE A 222 0.94 -2.59 -11.68
CA PHE A 222 0.89 -1.72 -10.50
C PHE A 222 1.90 -2.08 -9.41
N GLU A 223 2.72 -3.12 -9.61
CA GLU A 223 3.56 -3.70 -8.56
C GLU A 223 4.49 -2.68 -7.88
N PHE A 224 5.03 -1.77 -8.69
CA PHE A 224 5.95 -0.71 -8.24
C PHE A 224 5.32 0.68 -8.28
N TRP A 225 3.98 0.78 -8.32
CA TRP A 225 3.31 2.07 -8.20
C TRP A 225 3.61 2.73 -6.87
N HIS A 226 3.65 4.06 -6.89
CA HIS A 226 3.85 4.80 -5.65
C HIS A 226 2.70 4.48 -4.67
N PRO A 227 2.99 4.16 -3.39
CA PRO A 227 1.96 3.80 -2.41
C PRO A 227 0.86 4.86 -2.28
N GLY A 228 1.21 6.13 -2.40
CA GLY A 228 0.24 7.24 -2.35
C GLY A 228 -0.79 7.24 -3.47
N ILE A 229 -0.57 6.55 -4.60
CA ILE A 229 -1.58 6.34 -5.65
C ILE A 229 -2.34 5.04 -5.40
N PHE A 230 -1.59 3.96 -5.20
CA PHE A 230 -2.17 2.62 -5.08
C PHE A 230 -3.18 2.53 -3.93
N TYR A 231 -2.92 3.19 -2.81
CA TYR A 231 -3.83 3.13 -1.66
C TYR A 231 -4.98 4.14 -1.70
N ILE A 232 -5.14 4.98 -2.73
CA ILE A 232 -6.24 5.96 -2.83
C ILE A 232 -7.61 5.28 -2.67
N PRO A 233 -7.95 4.19 -3.41
CA PRO A 233 -9.24 3.52 -3.25
C PRO A 233 -9.43 2.95 -1.85
N ILE A 234 -8.35 2.50 -1.20
CA ILE A 234 -8.38 1.95 0.15
C ILE A 234 -8.69 3.04 1.18
N ILE A 235 -8.14 4.25 1.01
CA ILE A 235 -8.43 5.40 1.89
C ILE A 235 -9.93 5.73 1.87
N PHE A 236 -10.53 5.81 0.68
CA PHE A 236 -11.98 6.05 0.56
C PHE A 236 -12.81 4.93 1.15
N HIS A 237 -12.41 3.67 0.92
CA HIS A 237 -13.10 2.52 1.49
C HIS A 237 -13.00 2.49 3.03
N TYR A 238 -11.83 2.80 3.59
CA TYR A 238 -11.64 2.93 5.03
C TYR A 238 -12.51 4.05 5.61
N ALA A 239 -12.59 5.20 4.94
CA ALA A 239 -13.45 6.31 5.36
C ALA A 239 -14.94 5.91 5.33
N TYR A 240 -15.38 5.22 4.28
CA TYR A 240 -16.73 4.64 4.18
C TYR A 240 -17.02 3.67 5.34
N LEU A 241 -16.12 2.73 5.62
CA LEU A 241 -16.29 1.79 6.73
C LEU A 241 -16.28 2.50 8.09
N SER A 242 -15.40 3.49 8.27
CA SER A 242 -15.35 4.31 9.48
C SER A 242 -16.66 5.06 9.72
N ALA A 243 -17.27 5.61 8.66
CA ALA A 243 -18.57 6.26 8.72
C ALA A 243 -19.70 5.25 9.01
N ARG A 244 -19.73 4.12 8.28
CA ARG A 244 -20.71 3.04 8.45
C ARG A 244 -20.74 2.50 9.88
N TYR A 245 -19.58 2.26 10.46
CA TYR A 245 -19.46 1.74 11.82
C TYR A 245 -19.33 2.84 12.89
N ARG A 246 -19.34 4.11 12.49
CA ARG A 246 -19.27 5.30 13.36
C ARG A 246 -18.02 5.30 14.26
N SER A 247 -16.90 4.78 13.76
CA SER A 247 -15.64 4.76 14.50
C SER A 247 -14.45 4.60 13.57
N ILE A 248 -13.55 5.59 13.61
CA ILE A 248 -12.28 5.57 12.87
C ILE A 248 -11.30 4.58 13.49
N GLY A 249 -11.29 4.44 14.81
CA GLY A 249 -10.37 3.54 15.53
C GLY A 249 -10.88 2.12 15.71
N LEU A 250 -12.02 1.77 15.09
CA LEU A 250 -12.61 0.45 15.23
C LEU A 250 -11.63 -0.70 14.92
N PRO A 251 -10.82 -0.66 13.85
CA PRO A 251 -9.96 -1.79 13.46
C PRO A 251 -8.98 -2.26 14.55
N VAL A 252 -8.66 -1.42 15.53
CA VAL A 252 -7.86 -1.80 16.72
C VAL A 252 -8.50 -2.95 17.48
N LEU A 253 -9.83 -3.02 17.54
CA LEU A 253 -10.56 -4.12 18.17
C LEU A 253 -10.57 -5.39 17.33
N GLY A 254 -9.90 -5.42 16.18
CA GLY A 254 -9.71 -6.66 15.41
C GLY A 254 -8.89 -7.69 16.17
N ASN A 255 -7.93 -7.25 17.00
CA ASN A 255 -7.13 -8.12 17.88
C ASN A 255 -7.00 -7.50 19.28
N PRO A 256 -8.00 -7.61 20.15
CA PRO A 256 -7.98 -6.97 21.47
C PRO A 256 -6.75 -7.28 22.33
N GLY A 257 -6.19 -8.49 22.19
CA GLY A 257 -5.01 -8.94 22.94
C GLY A 257 -3.67 -8.41 22.42
N ILE A 258 -3.67 -7.60 21.35
CA ILE A 258 -2.48 -6.97 20.79
C ILE A 258 -2.56 -5.46 20.96
N ARG A 259 -1.46 -4.82 21.36
CA ARG A 259 -1.36 -3.36 21.42
C ARG A 259 -1.82 -2.72 20.12
N MET A 260 -2.79 -1.80 20.20
CA MET A 260 -3.40 -1.13 19.05
C MET A 260 -3.93 -2.12 17.97
N GLY A 261 -4.30 -3.34 18.35
CA GLY A 261 -4.77 -4.39 17.44
C GLY A 261 -3.70 -4.90 16.47
N GLY A 262 -2.46 -4.44 16.62
CA GLY A 262 -1.41 -4.53 15.61
C GLY A 262 -1.71 -3.74 14.34
N LEU A 263 -2.46 -2.63 14.47
CA LEU A 263 -2.67 -1.68 13.39
C LEU A 263 -1.48 -0.73 13.23
N ILE A 264 -0.90 -0.29 14.36
CA ILE A 264 0.23 0.66 14.41
C ILE A 264 1.12 0.31 15.59
N GLY A 265 2.40 0.05 15.30
CA GLY A 265 3.45 -0.08 16.30
C GLY A 265 3.24 -1.25 17.26
N GLU A 266 2.81 -2.41 16.78
CA GLU A 266 2.86 -3.64 17.57
C GLU A 266 4.27 -3.91 18.11
N SER A 267 4.33 -4.41 19.34
CA SER A 267 5.56 -4.97 19.93
C SER A 267 5.64 -6.45 19.57
N LYS A 268 6.75 -6.87 18.97
CA LYS A 268 7.01 -8.28 18.67
C LYS A 268 7.18 -9.07 19.97
N GLN A 269 7.88 -8.49 20.94
CA GLN A 269 8.13 -9.11 22.23
C GLN A 269 6.83 -9.31 23.02
N GLU A 270 5.91 -8.33 23.03
CA GLU A 270 4.61 -8.51 23.70
C GLU A 270 3.81 -9.67 23.10
N ILE A 271 3.77 -9.79 21.76
CA ILE A 271 3.07 -10.89 21.08
C ILE A 271 3.76 -12.23 21.38
N TYR A 272 5.08 -12.30 21.36
CA TYR A 272 5.81 -13.55 21.63
C TYR A 272 5.68 -13.97 23.10
N ASN A 273 5.66 -13.01 24.03
CA ASN A 273 5.46 -13.28 25.45
C ASN A 273 4.05 -13.78 25.75
N SER A 274 3.04 -13.27 25.04
CA SER A 274 1.64 -13.66 25.23
C SER A 274 1.28 -15.00 24.62
N ALA A 275 2.12 -15.54 23.73
CA ALA A 275 1.93 -16.85 23.13
C ALA A 275 1.90 -17.97 24.18
N GLY A 276 0.91 -18.87 24.07
CA GLY A 276 0.81 -20.06 24.90
C GLY A 276 1.80 -21.16 24.51
N LYS A 277 1.59 -22.37 25.05
CA LYS A 277 2.52 -23.51 24.92
C LYS A 277 2.67 -23.99 23.47
N TYR A 278 1.61 -23.96 22.67
CA TYR A 278 1.59 -24.46 21.30
C TYR A 278 2.20 -23.44 20.32
N ALA A 279 1.82 -22.17 20.45
CA ALA A 279 2.39 -21.09 19.66
C ALA A 279 3.89 -20.91 19.94
N ARG A 280 4.32 -20.95 21.22
CA ARG A 280 5.75 -20.83 21.59
C ARG A 280 6.63 -21.91 20.98
N LYS A 281 6.14 -23.14 20.84
CA LYS A 281 6.90 -24.24 20.19
C LYS A 281 7.20 -23.96 18.72
N SER A 282 6.32 -23.22 18.06
CA SER A 282 6.42 -22.93 16.63
C SER A 282 7.08 -21.57 16.38
N LEU A 283 7.16 -20.68 17.38
CA LEU A 283 7.87 -19.42 17.30
C LEU A 283 9.39 -19.63 17.35
N LEU A 284 10.12 -18.92 16.49
CA LEU A 284 11.58 -18.92 16.56
C LEU A 284 12.06 -18.33 17.89
N LYS A 285 13.01 -19.01 18.54
CA LYS A 285 13.62 -18.58 19.80
C LYS A 285 14.15 -17.15 19.65
N SER A 286 13.72 -16.27 20.54
CA SER A 286 14.17 -14.89 20.61
C SER A 286 14.16 -14.36 22.03
N PHE A 287 14.94 -13.31 22.28
CA PHE A 287 14.86 -12.50 23.49
C PHE A 287 15.10 -11.03 23.16
N SER A 288 14.52 -10.15 23.97
CA SER A 288 14.66 -8.71 23.82
C SER A 288 15.78 -8.14 24.70
N PHE A 289 16.44 -7.11 24.21
CA PHE A 289 17.37 -6.28 24.96
C PHE A 289 17.22 -4.81 24.52
N SER A 290 17.43 -3.86 25.42
CA SER A 290 17.42 -2.43 25.07
C SER A 290 18.82 -1.84 25.09
N ILE A 291 19.05 -0.89 24.18
CA ILE A 291 20.24 -0.04 24.17
C ILE A 291 19.78 1.39 24.40
N ARG A 292 20.28 2.03 25.46
CA ARG A 292 20.06 3.46 25.73
C ARG A 292 21.39 4.20 25.75
N ARG A 293 21.49 5.32 25.02
CA ARG A 293 22.70 6.14 25.02
C ARG A 293 22.73 7.08 26.24
N THR A 294 23.75 6.99 27.09
CA THR A 294 23.92 7.87 28.26
C THR A 294 24.86 9.04 27.96
N ARG A 295 26.02 8.74 27.37
CA ARG A 295 27.06 9.72 26.99
C ARG A 295 27.56 9.41 25.57
N SER A 296 28.52 10.19 25.07
CA SER A 296 29.00 10.08 23.67
C SER A 296 29.41 8.66 23.27
N GLN A 297 30.00 7.89 24.19
CA GLN A 297 30.59 6.56 23.96
C GLN A 297 30.14 5.50 24.99
N HIS A 298 29.08 5.76 25.76
CA HIS A 298 28.58 4.86 26.81
C HIS A 298 27.08 4.59 26.63
N PHE A 299 26.69 3.35 26.88
CA PHE A 299 25.35 2.82 26.66
C PHE A 299 24.90 2.01 27.87
N LEU A 300 23.63 2.11 28.22
CA LEU A 300 22.97 1.16 29.11
C LEU A 300 22.41 0.04 28.25
N LEU A 301 22.88 -1.17 28.51
CA LEU A 301 22.37 -2.41 27.94
C LEU A 301 21.46 -3.06 28.98
N SER A 302 20.18 -3.24 28.65
CA SER A 302 19.20 -3.88 29.54
C SER A 302 18.65 -5.16 28.92
N SER A 303 18.59 -6.24 29.68
CA SER A 303 17.96 -7.50 29.25
C SER A 303 17.44 -8.26 30.46
N GLY A 304 16.17 -8.67 30.45
CA GLY A 304 15.58 -9.46 31.54
C GLY A 304 15.65 -8.80 32.92
N GLY A 305 15.57 -7.46 32.98
CA GLY A 305 15.66 -6.68 34.22
C GLY A 305 17.08 -6.38 34.71
N ILE A 306 18.11 -6.92 34.06
CA ILE A 306 19.52 -6.62 34.37
C ILE A 306 19.96 -5.45 33.50
N VAL A 307 20.49 -4.40 34.14
CA VAL A 307 21.02 -3.20 33.47
C VAL A 307 22.52 -3.13 33.68
N ARG A 308 23.28 -2.93 32.60
CA ARG A 308 24.74 -2.76 32.63
C ARG A 308 25.15 -1.56 31.79
N GLU A 309 26.01 -0.71 32.34
CA GLU A 309 26.69 0.32 31.54
C GLU A 309 27.89 -0.28 30.80
N VAL A 310 27.97 -0.02 29.50
CA VAL A 310 29.00 -0.55 28.60
C VAL A 310 29.52 0.56 27.69
N GLY A 311 30.82 0.54 27.43
CA GLY A 311 31.45 1.45 26.46
C GLY A 311 31.26 0.94 25.03
N LEU A 312 31.41 1.81 24.03
CA LEU A 312 31.27 1.40 22.61
C LEU A 312 32.19 0.22 22.24
N HIS A 313 33.43 0.21 22.77
CA HIS A 313 34.43 -0.82 22.50
C HIS A 313 34.10 -2.19 23.12
N THR A 314 33.26 -2.25 24.16
CA THR A 314 32.85 -3.48 24.85
C THR A 314 31.39 -3.87 24.58
N LEU A 315 30.66 -3.05 23.81
CA LEU A 315 29.23 -3.28 23.52
C LEU A 315 28.98 -4.60 22.78
N ALA A 316 29.86 -4.97 21.85
CA ALA A 316 29.74 -6.23 21.13
C ALA A 316 30.02 -7.46 22.01
N ASP A 317 31.04 -7.40 22.87
CA ASP A 317 31.32 -8.47 23.84
C ASP A 317 30.15 -8.65 24.81
N ALA A 318 29.56 -7.54 25.29
CA ALA A 318 28.38 -7.59 26.13
C ALA A 318 27.16 -8.20 25.40
N ALA A 319 26.98 -7.91 24.11
CA ALA A 319 25.92 -8.53 23.30
C ALA A 319 26.16 -10.04 23.06
N LEU A 320 27.40 -10.46 22.83
CA LEU A 320 27.77 -11.89 22.72
C LEU A 320 27.53 -12.63 24.05
N GLU A 321 27.83 -11.99 25.17
CA GLU A 321 27.55 -12.52 26.50
C GLU A 321 26.03 -12.68 26.73
N LEU A 322 25.22 -11.69 26.31
CA LEU A 322 23.76 -11.79 26.36
C LEU A 322 23.22 -12.95 25.52
N LEU A 323 23.75 -13.16 24.31
CA LEU A 323 23.39 -14.30 23.46
C LEU A 323 23.69 -15.61 24.20
N SER A 324 24.90 -15.75 24.73
CA SER A 324 25.37 -16.96 25.40
C SER A 324 24.53 -17.28 26.65
N ARG A 325 24.24 -16.26 27.49
CA ARG A 325 23.39 -16.38 28.69
C ARG A 325 21.95 -16.82 28.37
N ASN A 326 21.44 -16.44 27.20
CA ASN A 326 20.12 -16.86 26.72
C ASN A 326 20.16 -18.17 25.89
N GLY A 327 21.30 -18.87 25.86
CA GLY A 327 21.50 -20.10 25.11
C GLY A 327 21.32 -19.91 23.60
N MET A 328 21.85 -18.80 23.07
CA MET A 328 21.91 -18.48 21.66
C MET A 328 23.36 -18.17 21.26
N ALA A 329 23.67 -18.37 19.99
CA ALA A 329 24.96 -18.03 19.39
C ALA A 329 24.72 -17.46 17.99
N LEU A 330 25.74 -16.83 17.42
CA LEU A 330 25.71 -16.43 16.01
C LEU A 330 25.63 -17.68 15.10
N PRO A 331 24.93 -17.62 13.96
CA PRO A 331 24.27 -16.45 13.38
C PRO A 331 22.91 -16.13 14.03
N VAL A 332 22.56 -14.83 14.10
CA VAL A 332 21.26 -14.34 14.58
C VAL A 332 20.70 -13.23 13.69
N VAL A 333 19.39 -13.02 13.78
CA VAL A 333 18.74 -11.80 13.29
C VAL A 333 18.58 -10.84 14.45
N CYS A 334 19.03 -9.59 14.28
CA CYS A 334 18.72 -8.49 15.20
C CYS A 334 17.67 -7.59 14.55
N LYS A 335 16.57 -7.31 15.25
CA LYS A 335 15.50 -6.46 14.73
C LYS A 335 14.91 -5.58 15.83
N PRO A 336 14.48 -4.34 15.55
CA PRO A 336 13.76 -3.54 16.52
C PRO A 336 12.42 -4.19 16.87
N ASP A 337 12.03 -4.05 18.13
CA ASP A 337 10.76 -4.57 18.63
C ASP A 337 9.58 -4.01 17.84
N ARG A 338 9.58 -2.69 17.63
CA ARG A 338 8.52 -1.95 16.93
C ARG A 338 8.99 -1.48 15.54
N GLY A 339 9.31 -2.40 14.63
CA GLY A 339 9.71 -2.08 13.25
C GLY A 339 8.67 -2.48 12.20
N GLN A 340 8.62 -1.77 11.07
CA GLN A 340 7.82 -2.15 9.89
C GLN A 340 8.72 -2.35 8.66
N ARG A 341 8.27 -3.18 7.70
CA ARG A 341 8.86 -3.29 6.35
C ARG A 341 10.36 -3.63 6.30
N GLY A 342 10.90 -4.24 7.35
CA GLY A 342 12.31 -4.61 7.47
C GLY A 342 13.24 -3.47 7.93
N ASP A 343 12.69 -2.32 8.33
CA ASP A 343 13.49 -1.18 8.81
C ASP A 343 14.21 -1.58 10.12
N GLY A 344 15.53 -1.41 10.16
CA GLY A 344 16.39 -1.77 11.29
C GLY A 344 16.66 -3.28 11.46
N VAL A 345 16.37 -4.13 10.46
CA VAL A 345 16.67 -5.56 10.53
C VAL A 345 18.08 -5.86 10.04
N PHE A 346 18.82 -6.64 10.81
CA PHE A 346 20.22 -7.00 10.57
C PHE A 346 20.43 -8.51 10.63
N PHE A 347 21.11 -9.05 9.62
CA PHE A 347 21.62 -10.42 9.65
C PHE A 347 23.06 -10.41 10.17
N ILE A 348 23.31 -11.10 11.28
CA ILE A 348 24.58 -11.08 11.98
C ILE A 348 25.16 -12.48 11.98
N GLN A 349 26.15 -12.71 11.11
CA GLN A 349 26.80 -14.02 10.96
C GLN A 349 27.99 -14.21 11.89
N ASP A 350 28.73 -13.13 12.14
CA ASP A 350 29.99 -13.16 12.87
C ASP A 350 30.16 -11.93 13.77
N ARG A 351 31.20 -11.96 14.62
CA ARG A 351 31.52 -10.90 15.57
C ARG A 351 31.76 -9.56 14.89
N ARG A 352 32.42 -9.55 13.73
CA ARG A 352 32.77 -8.31 13.00
C ARG A 352 31.50 -7.63 12.48
N GLN A 353 30.55 -8.40 11.96
CA GLN A 353 29.23 -7.90 11.56
C GLN A 353 28.47 -7.34 12.76
N LEU A 354 28.49 -8.05 13.89
CA LEU A 354 27.86 -7.59 15.14
C LEU A 354 28.43 -6.23 15.58
N GLU A 355 29.76 -6.12 15.65
CA GLU A 355 30.45 -4.87 16.00
C GLU A 355 30.07 -3.73 15.05
N ALA A 356 30.14 -3.94 13.74
CA ALA A 356 29.78 -2.92 12.75
C ALA A 356 28.33 -2.45 12.89
N ARG A 357 27.38 -3.37 13.15
CA ARG A 357 25.96 -3.03 13.31
C ARG A 357 25.69 -2.29 14.62
N LEU A 358 26.29 -2.72 15.73
CA LEU A 358 26.18 -2.03 17.01
C LEU A 358 26.80 -0.62 16.95
N GLN A 359 27.90 -0.44 16.21
CA GLN A 359 28.46 0.88 15.93
C GLN A 359 27.50 1.75 15.13
N SER A 360 26.87 1.22 14.08
CA SER A 360 25.85 1.96 13.32
C SER A 360 24.67 2.39 14.21
N ILE A 361 24.20 1.52 15.09
CA ILE A 361 23.13 1.82 16.06
C ILE A 361 23.60 2.91 17.03
N ALA A 362 24.81 2.78 17.58
CA ALA A 362 25.40 3.74 18.51
C ALA A 362 25.53 5.15 17.93
N VAL A 363 25.84 5.27 16.64
CA VAL A 363 25.93 6.55 15.93
C VAL A 363 24.53 7.16 15.70
N ALA A 364 23.55 6.35 15.32
CA ALA A 364 22.19 6.80 15.04
C ALA A 364 21.42 7.19 16.31
N LEU A 365 21.65 6.49 17.43
CA LEU A 365 20.99 6.74 18.70
C LEU A 365 21.29 8.15 19.25
N LYS A 366 20.24 8.97 19.37
CA LYS A 366 20.31 10.27 20.02
C LYS A 366 20.63 10.12 21.52
N SER A 367 21.27 11.12 22.11
CA SER A 367 21.55 11.12 23.55
C SER A 367 20.26 11.00 24.36
N GLY A 368 20.23 10.06 25.30
CA GLY A 368 19.07 9.76 26.14
C GLY A 368 18.01 8.87 25.50
N ALA A 369 18.07 8.63 24.18
CA ALA A 369 17.15 7.74 23.48
C ALA A 369 17.42 6.27 23.82
N GLU A 370 16.36 5.47 23.86
CA GLU A 370 16.38 4.04 24.14
C GLU A 370 15.61 3.30 23.05
N VAL A 371 16.21 2.24 22.50
CA VAL A 371 15.56 1.37 21.53
C VAL A 371 15.61 -0.06 22.03
N LEU A 372 14.45 -0.73 21.97
CA LEU A 372 14.30 -2.15 22.27
C LEU A 372 14.52 -2.97 20.99
N TYR A 373 15.46 -3.91 21.05
CA TYR A 373 15.80 -4.84 19.99
C TYR A 373 15.48 -6.28 20.42
N LEU A 374 15.35 -7.18 19.45
CA LEU A 374 15.25 -8.62 19.64
C LEU A 374 16.40 -9.29 18.89
N PHE A 375 17.11 -10.17 19.59
CA PHE A 375 17.85 -11.24 18.93
C PHE A 375 16.93 -12.42 18.69
N GLN A 376 16.88 -12.91 17.46
CA GLN A 376 16.08 -14.06 17.04
C GLN A 376 16.97 -15.07 16.31
N LYS A 377 16.78 -16.36 16.61
CA LYS A 377 17.46 -17.47 15.91
C LYS A 377 17.07 -17.45 14.43
N LEU A 378 18.01 -17.70 13.53
CA LEU A 378 17.65 -18.00 12.14
C LEU A 378 16.86 -19.32 12.08
N SER A 379 15.90 -19.36 11.17
CA SER A 379 15.19 -20.60 10.83
C SER A 379 16.13 -21.56 10.13
N ASP A 380 15.97 -22.86 10.41
CA ASP A 380 16.69 -23.93 9.72
C ASP A 380 16.03 -24.27 8.37
N HIS A 381 15.00 -23.51 7.95
CA HIS A 381 14.18 -23.78 6.77
C HIS A 381 14.34 -22.70 5.69
N ALA A 382 14.50 -23.16 4.45
CA ALA A 382 14.78 -22.30 3.31
C ALA A 382 13.52 -21.60 2.76
N CYS A 383 12.37 -22.27 2.74
CA CYS A 383 11.13 -21.69 2.21
C CYS A 383 10.44 -20.78 3.22
N GLU A 384 9.87 -19.67 2.73
CA GLU A 384 9.09 -18.71 3.50
C GLU A 384 7.75 -18.41 2.81
N ALA A 385 6.68 -18.28 3.61
CA ALA A 385 5.39 -17.80 3.14
C ALA A 385 4.72 -16.85 4.13
N GLY A 386 4.01 -15.85 3.62
CA GLY A 386 3.06 -15.06 4.38
C GLY A 386 1.68 -15.71 4.35
N VAL A 387 1.17 -16.16 5.50
CA VAL A 387 -0.14 -16.79 5.66
C VAL A 387 -1.09 -15.80 6.32
N PHE A 388 -2.12 -15.37 5.61
CA PHE A 388 -3.13 -14.46 6.14
C PHE A 388 -4.25 -15.25 6.79
N TYR A 389 -4.40 -15.08 8.10
CA TYR A 389 -5.33 -15.81 8.95
C TYR A 389 -6.47 -14.91 9.41
N VAL A 390 -7.69 -15.44 9.36
CA VAL A 390 -8.91 -14.78 9.85
C VAL A 390 -9.73 -15.75 10.68
N ARG A 391 -10.07 -15.38 11.90
CA ARG A 391 -11.06 -16.05 12.76
C ARG A 391 -12.34 -15.24 12.79
N HIS A 392 -13.44 -15.89 12.42
CA HIS A 392 -14.77 -15.31 12.46
C HIS A 392 -15.38 -15.39 13.87
N PRO A 393 -16.36 -14.52 14.18
CA PRO A 393 -17.05 -14.53 15.47
C PRO A 393 -17.73 -15.85 15.84
N ASP A 394 -18.13 -16.66 14.87
CA ASP A 394 -18.71 -17.99 15.06
C ASP A 394 -17.66 -19.06 15.46
N GLY A 395 -16.39 -18.64 15.62
CA GLY A 395 -15.28 -19.51 15.93
C GLY A 395 -14.70 -20.24 14.72
N SER A 396 -15.26 -20.08 13.52
CA SER A 396 -14.67 -20.64 12.30
C SER A 396 -13.42 -19.84 11.91
N ALA A 397 -12.41 -20.54 11.38
CA ALA A 397 -11.18 -19.91 10.96
C ALA A 397 -10.89 -20.20 9.49
N ARG A 398 -10.22 -19.26 8.82
CA ARG A 398 -9.87 -19.36 7.41
C ARG A 398 -8.52 -18.74 7.10
N ILE A 399 -7.76 -19.43 6.26
CA ILE A 399 -6.62 -18.82 5.56
C ILE A 399 -7.14 -18.10 4.30
N THR A 400 -7.06 -16.78 4.26
CA THR A 400 -7.64 -15.96 3.18
C THR A 400 -6.63 -15.64 2.07
N SER A 401 -5.33 -15.68 2.38
CA SER A 401 -4.24 -15.42 1.44
C SER A 401 -3.01 -16.24 1.83
N ILE A 402 -2.26 -16.72 0.84
CA ILE A 402 -0.92 -17.27 1.02
C ILE A 402 0.00 -16.61 0.00
N THR A 403 1.11 -16.03 0.47
CA THR A 403 2.16 -15.44 -0.36
C THR A 403 3.41 -16.29 -0.23
N LEU A 404 3.82 -17.00 -1.29
CA LEU A 404 5.14 -17.62 -1.32
C LEU A 404 6.21 -16.55 -1.60
N LYS A 405 7.35 -16.66 -0.92
CA LYS A 405 8.48 -15.76 -1.11
C LYS A 405 9.61 -16.50 -1.81
N ALA A 406 9.97 -16.04 -3.00
CA ALA A 406 11.12 -16.53 -3.75
C ALA A 406 12.31 -15.58 -3.59
N PHE A 407 13.47 -16.15 -3.25
CA PHE A 407 14.77 -15.51 -3.16
C PHE A 407 15.56 -15.86 -4.43
N PRO A 408 15.60 -14.98 -5.44
CA PRO A 408 16.24 -15.32 -6.69
C PRO A 408 17.74 -15.55 -6.50
N VAL A 409 18.24 -16.62 -7.11
CA VAL A 409 19.66 -16.98 -7.14
C VAL A 409 20.08 -17.10 -8.60
N VAL A 410 21.17 -16.43 -8.95
CA VAL A 410 21.81 -16.55 -10.27
C VAL A 410 23.00 -17.49 -10.15
N GLN A 411 23.14 -18.44 -11.08
CA GLN A 411 24.35 -19.25 -11.20
C GLN A 411 25.27 -18.62 -12.25
N GLY A 412 26.52 -18.36 -11.86
CA GLY A 412 27.56 -17.86 -12.75
C GLY A 412 27.93 -18.88 -13.81
N ASP A 413 28.24 -18.40 -15.01
CA ASP A 413 28.81 -19.19 -16.10
C ASP A 413 30.27 -18.82 -16.40
N GLY A 414 30.86 -17.88 -15.65
CA GLY A 414 32.22 -17.39 -15.84
C GLY A 414 32.41 -16.48 -17.05
N ILE A 415 31.34 -16.14 -17.78
CA ILE A 415 31.41 -15.39 -19.04
C ILE A 415 30.54 -14.12 -18.97
N ARG A 416 29.27 -14.26 -18.59
CA ARG A 416 28.31 -13.16 -18.54
C ARG A 416 28.41 -12.40 -17.22
N SER A 417 28.21 -11.08 -17.29
CA SER A 417 28.06 -10.27 -16.08
C SER A 417 26.78 -10.64 -15.32
N LEU A 418 26.73 -10.31 -14.04
CA LEU A 418 25.55 -10.48 -13.22
C LEU A 418 24.34 -9.72 -13.79
N GLU A 419 24.55 -8.52 -14.35
CA GLU A 419 23.56 -7.75 -15.10
C GLU A 419 22.98 -8.55 -16.27
N GLN A 420 23.83 -9.11 -17.14
CA GLN A 420 23.39 -9.90 -18.30
C GLN A 420 22.62 -11.17 -17.88
N LEU A 421 23.02 -11.79 -16.77
CA LEU A 421 22.32 -12.95 -16.22
C LEU A 421 20.94 -12.56 -15.66
N ILE A 422 20.83 -11.41 -14.98
CA ILE A 422 19.57 -10.85 -14.48
C ILE A 422 18.62 -10.48 -15.64
N ASP A 423 19.13 -9.81 -16.68
CA ASP A 423 18.35 -9.34 -17.81
C ASP A 423 17.76 -10.48 -18.66
N SER A 424 18.39 -11.65 -18.62
CA SER A 424 17.90 -12.85 -19.31
C SER A 424 16.58 -13.40 -18.74
N VAL A 425 16.18 -12.96 -17.55
CA VAL A 425 14.97 -13.40 -16.86
C VAL A 425 14.03 -12.20 -16.62
N PRO A 426 12.87 -12.12 -17.29
CA PRO A 426 12.02 -10.92 -17.30
C PRO A 426 11.67 -10.37 -15.92
N VAL A 427 11.32 -11.25 -14.97
CA VAL A 427 10.96 -10.87 -13.60
C VAL A 427 12.16 -10.35 -12.79
N LEU A 428 13.39 -10.75 -13.13
CA LEU A 428 14.59 -10.22 -12.50
C LEU A 428 15.00 -8.89 -13.11
N ALA A 429 14.96 -8.79 -14.45
CA ALA A 429 15.24 -7.56 -15.20
C ALA A 429 14.42 -6.36 -14.69
N SER A 430 13.12 -6.55 -14.39
CA SER A 430 12.27 -5.46 -13.88
C SER A 430 12.68 -4.94 -12.48
N ARG A 431 13.53 -5.67 -11.76
CA ARG A 431 14.02 -5.39 -10.41
C ARG A 431 15.52 -5.08 -10.37
N GLU A 432 16.19 -5.01 -11.51
CA GLU A 432 17.63 -4.78 -11.64
C GLU A 432 18.11 -3.57 -10.81
N LYS A 433 17.40 -2.43 -10.90
CA LYS A 433 17.68 -1.21 -10.11
C LYS A 433 17.59 -1.41 -8.59
N ILE A 434 16.88 -2.41 -8.12
CA ILE A 434 16.80 -2.78 -6.70
C ILE A 434 18.03 -3.58 -6.31
N TYR A 435 18.47 -4.51 -7.16
CA TYR A 435 19.66 -5.34 -6.94
C TYR A 435 20.95 -4.52 -7.01
N ALA A 436 21.06 -3.58 -7.97
CA ALA A 436 22.21 -2.68 -8.15
C ALA A 436 22.55 -1.82 -6.92
N ARG A 437 21.62 -1.67 -5.96
CA ARG A 437 21.88 -0.91 -4.72
C ARG A 437 22.81 -1.64 -3.75
N ARG A 438 22.98 -2.96 -3.92
CA ARG A 438 23.71 -3.81 -2.95
C ARG A 438 24.68 -4.77 -3.62
N LEU A 439 24.53 -5.01 -4.92
CA LEU A 439 25.36 -5.92 -5.69
C LEU A 439 26.06 -5.15 -6.80
N ASP A 440 27.31 -5.52 -7.07
CA ASP A 440 28.01 -5.09 -8.26
C ASP A 440 27.53 -5.92 -9.45
N LEU A 441 26.65 -5.33 -10.27
CA LEU A 441 26.06 -6.03 -11.42
C LEU A 441 27.06 -6.19 -12.58
N SER A 442 28.15 -5.44 -12.58
CA SER A 442 29.19 -5.55 -13.60
C SER A 442 30.12 -6.74 -13.37
N SER A 443 30.12 -7.32 -12.17
CA SER A 443 30.90 -8.51 -11.84
C SER A 443 30.51 -9.71 -12.71
N VAL A 444 31.49 -10.56 -13.03
CA VAL A 444 31.30 -11.83 -13.75
C VAL A 444 31.47 -12.95 -12.73
N PRO A 445 30.37 -13.56 -12.23
CA PRO A 445 30.46 -14.65 -11.26
C PRO A 445 31.11 -15.88 -11.89
N ALA A 446 31.93 -16.60 -11.11
CA ALA A 446 32.63 -17.77 -11.60
C ALA A 446 31.65 -18.87 -12.03
N ALA A 447 32.08 -19.75 -12.95
CA ALA A 447 31.25 -20.86 -13.40
C ALA A 447 30.84 -21.75 -12.22
N GLY A 448 29.53 -21.92 -12.01
CA GLY A 448 28.96 -22.69 -10.91
C GLY A 448 28.77 -21.90 -9.60
N GLU A 449 29.24 -20.66 -9.52
CA GLU A 449 29.04 -19.79 -8.35
C GLU A 449 27.57 -19.38 -8.20
N TYR A 450 26.99 -19.54 -7.02
CA TYR A 450 25.63 -19.09 -6.73
C TYR A 450 25.59 -17.70 -6.09
N VAL A 451 25.05 -16.73 -6.82
CA VAL A 451 24.87 -15.35 -6.37
C VAL A 451 23.41 -15.15 -5.93
N TYR A 452 23.21 -14.94 -4.63
CA TYR A 452 21.90 -14.61 -4.07
C TYR A 452 21.56 -13.14 -4.32
N LEU A 453 20.49 -12.87 -5.07
CA LEU A 453 20.06 -11.50 -5.35
C LEU A 453 19.40 -10.84 -4.14
N VAL A 454 18.78 -11.65 -3.27
CA VAL A 454 18.08 -11.21 -2.06
C VAL A 454 18.28 -12.22 -0.95
N LYS A 455 18.51 -11.74 0.28
CA LYS A 455 18.71 -12.59 1.47
C LYS A 455 17.50 -12.60 2.42
N SER A 456 16.49 -11.75 2.18
CA SER A 456 15.32 -11.60 3.05
C SER A 456 13.99 -11.64 2.30
N GLY A 457 12.91 -11.98 3.01
CA GLY A 457 11.50 -12.03 2.55
C GLY A 457 10.85 -10.68 2.28
N ASN A 458 11.61 -9.69 1.79
CA ASN A 458 11.15 -8.32 1.63
C ASN A 458 11.00 -7.92 0.15
N HIS A 459 9.78 -7.62 -0.25
CA HIS A 459 9.45 -7.17 -1.61
C HIS A 459 10.22 -5.93 -2.05
N LYS A 460 10.42 -4.95 -1.14
CA LYS A 460 11.21 -3.74 -1.43
C LYS A 460 12.67 -4.04 -1.78
N GLN A 461 13.18 -5.17 -1.31
CA GLN A 461 14.52 -5.64 -1.57
C GLN A 461 14.60 -6.50 -2.84
N GLY A 462 13.50 -6.69 -3.56
CA GLY A 462 13.45 -7.45 -4.82
C GLY A 462 13.13 -8.94 -4.62
N CYS A 463 12.67 -9.35 -3.43
CA CYS A 463 12.10 -10.67 -3.22
C CYS A 463 10.80 -10.78 -4.05
N ILE A 464 10.62 -11.89 -4.75
CA ILE A 464 9.45 -12.09 -5.61
C ILE A 464 8.35 -12.72 -4.76
N PHE A 465 7.20 -12.05 -4.70
CA PHE A 465 6.02 -12.55 -4.03
C PHE A 465 5.14 -13.28 -5.04
N LEU A 466 4.67 -14.47 -4.70
CA LEU A 466 3.85 -15.30 -5.58
C LEU A 466 2.57 -15.71 -4.85
N ASP A 467 1.45 -15.69 -5.58
CA ASP A 467 0.17 -16.13 -5.05
C ASP A 467 0.17 -17.65 -4.86
N GLY A 468 0.25 -18.04 -3.59
CA GLY A 468 0.20 -19.42 -3.13
C GLY A 468 -1.16 -19.83 -2.59
N THR A 469 -2.23 -19.04 -2.76
CA THR A 469 -3.52 -19.25 -2.07
C THR A 469 -4.14 -20.63 -2.36
N ARG A 470 -3.85 -21.21 -3.53
CA ARG A 470 -4.24 -22.58 -3.91
C ARG A 470 -3.55 -23.70 -3.10
N LEU A 471 -2.49 -23.38 -2.36
CA LEU A 471 -1.82 -24.31 -1.45
C LEU A 471 -2.56 -24.49 -0.13
N ARG A 472 -3.61 -23.70 0.12
CA ARG A 472 -4.46 -23.87 1.29
C ARG A 472 -5.09 -25.27 1.27
N THR A 473 -4.86 -26.00 2.34
CA THR A 473 -5.52 -27.26 2.66
C THR A 473 -6.28 -27.12 3.96
N ARG A 474 -7.09 -28.12 4.30
CA ARG A 474 -7.75 -28.21 5.60
C ARG A 474 -6.73 -28.38 6.73
N GLN A 475 -5.73 -29.23 6.54
CA GLN A 475 -4.70 -29.54 7.53
C GLN A 475 -3.86 -28.30 7.89
N LEU A 476 -3.41 -27.54 6.89
CA LEU A 476 -2.70 -26.29 7.12
C LEU A 476 -3.57 -25.28 7.88
N GLN A 477 -4.85 -25.17 7.51
CA GLN A 477 -5.78 -24.26 8.18
C GLN A 477 -6.00 -24.65 9.66
N GLU A 478 -6.19 -25.95 9.95
CA GLU A 478 -6.36 -26.45 11.32
C GLU A 478 -5.09 -26.25 12.16
N ALA A 479 -3.91 -26.51 11.59
CA ALA A 479 -2.64 -26.27 12.29
C ALA A 479 -2.44 -24.78 12.62
N VAL A 480 -2.69 -23.90 11.66
CA VAL A 480 -2.58 -22.45 11.86
C VAL A 480 -3.63 -21.93 12.85
N ASP A 481 -4.89 -22.40 12.76
CA ASP A 481 -5.94 -22.04 13.71
C ASP A 481 -5.56 -22.46 15.14
N HIS A 482 -5.05 -23.68 15.31
CA HIS A 482 -4.61 -24.17 16.61
C HIS A 482 -3.53 -23.27 17.25
N ILE A 483 -2.55 -22.84 16.45
CA ILE A 483 -1.49 -21.91 16.89
C ILE A 483 -2.07 -20.51 17.18
N CYS A 484 -2.94 -20.00 16.32
CA CYS A 484 -3.52 -18.66 16.47
C CYS A 484 -4.53 -18.56 17.63
N ARG A 485 -5.18 -19.66 18.02
CA ARG A 485 -6.02 -19.72 19.23
C ARG A 485 -5.23 -19.69 20.52
N ASP A 486 -3.97 -20.10 20.46
CA ASP A 486 -3.03 -20.06 21.59
C ASP A 486 -2.40 -18.65 21.77
N LEU A 487 -2.79 -17.69 20.94
CA LEU A 487 -2.54 -16.26 21.12
C LEU A 487 -3.82 -15.60 21.69
N PRO A 488 -3.71 -14.75 22.72
CA PRO A 488 -4.87 -14.11 23.33
C PRO A 488 -5.54 -13.17 22.32
N ASP A 489 -6.84 -13.39 22.09
CA ASP A 489 -7.70 -12.53 21.29
C ASP A 489 -7.14 -12.16 19.91
N PHE A 490 -6.46 -13.10 19.24
CA PHE A 490 -5.95 -12.92 17.88
C PHE A 490 -6.94 -13.44 16.82
N TYR A 491 -7.56 -12.53 16.06
CA TYR A 491 -8.57 -12.87 15.06
C TYR A 491 -8.15 -12.55 13.63
N PHE A 492 -7.22 -11.62 13.41
CA PHE A 492 -6.95 -11.10 12.07
C PHE A 492 -5.49 -10.69 11.92
N GLY A 493 -4.76 -11.31 10.99
CA GLY A 493 -3.39 -10.92 10.75
C GLY A 493 -2.63 -11.81 9.77
N ARG A 494 -1.36 -11.48 9.55
CA ARG A 494 -0.44 -12.24 8.69
C ARG A 494 0.67 -12.86 9.51
N LEU A 495 0.85 -14.16 9.32
CA LEU A 495 1.93 -14.95 9.89
C LEU A 495 3.01 -15.13 8.82
N ASP A 496 4.24 -14.71 9.09
CA ASP A 496 5.37 -15.03 8.23
C ASP A 496 6.00 -16.34 8.73
N VAL A 497 5.91 -17.38 7.92
CA VAL A 497 6.18 -18.77 8.29
C VAL A 497 7.29 -19.34 7.43
N ARG A 498 8.26 -19.99 8.08
CA ARG A 498 9.33 -20.77 7.47
C ARG A 498 9.00 -22.27 7.56
N PHE A 499 9.32 -23.02 6.52
CA PHE A 499 8.97 -24.45 6.42
C PHE A 499 9.92 -25.20 5.47
N PRO A 500 10.08 -26.53 5.61
CA PRO A 500 11.02 -27.30 4.79
C PRO A 500 10.69 -27.27 3.30
N ASP A 501 9.45 -27.61 2.95
CA ASP A 501 8.96 -27.73 1.57
C ASP A 501 7.43 -27.58 1.52
N ILE A 502 6.90 -27.53 0.29
CA ILE A 502 5.47 -27.31 0.03
C ILE A 502 4.59 -28.43 0.61
N GLU A 503 5.05 -29.68 0.67
CA GLU A 503 4.26 -30.78 1.23
C GLU A 503 4.11 -30.63 2.74
N HIS A 504 5.20 -30.34 3.45
CA HIS A 504 5.14 -30.02 4.88
C HIS A 504 4.23 -28.83 5.17
N PHE A 505 4.35 -27.78 4.34
CA PHE A 505 3.50 -26.60 4.44
C PHE A 505 2.02 -26.94 4.24
N ARG A 506 1.66 -27.66 3.16
CA ARG A 506 0.29 -28.11 2.90
C ARG A 506 -0.26 -29.02 4.01
N GLN A 507 0.59 -29.72 4.73
CA GLN A 507 0.15 -30.59 5.82
C GLN A 507 0.15 -29.90 7.18
N GLY A 508 0.58 -28.63 7.26
CA GLY A 508 0.67 -27.88 8.51
C GLY A 508 1.76 -28.40 9.46
N ARG A 509 2.81 -29.06 8.93
CA ARG A 509 3.90 -29.67 9.72
C ARG A 509 5.17 -28.83 9.64
N ASN A 510 5.96 -28.85 10.73
CA ASN A 510 7.26 -28.16 10.82
C ASN A 510 7.19 -26.66 10.45
N LEU A 511 6.15 -25.98 10.92
CA LEU A 511 5.97 -24.55 10.71
C LEU A 511 6.76 -23.77 11.76
N GLN A 512 7.66 -22.90 11.31
CA GLN A 512 8.42 -21.97 12.16
C GLN A 512 7.96 -20.53 11.92
N PHE A 513 7.35 -19.90 12.91
CA PHE A 513 6.85 -18.53 12.81
C PHE A 513 7.99 -17.54 13.06
N VAL A 514 8.25 -16.71 12.05
CA VAL A 514 9.25 -15.64 12.08
C VAL A 514 8.64 -14.34 12.62
N GLU A 515 7.43 -14.03 12.17
CA GLU A 515 6.71 -12.80 12.50
C GLU A 515 5.21 -13.05 12.56
N ILE A 516 4.55 -12.36 13.50
CA ILE A 516 3.10 -12.32 13.64
C ILE A 516 2.70 -10.85 13.53
N ASN A 517 1.98 -10.51 12.47
CA ASN A 517 1.52 -9.16 12.17
C ASN A 517 0.01 -9.08 12.43
N GLY A 518 -0.46 -8.02 13.08
CA GLY A 518 -1.87 -7.84 13.45
C GLY A 518 -2.72 -7.18 12.36
N ALA A 519 -3.63 -6.30 12.79
CA ALA A 519 -4.64 -5.66 11.95
C ALA A 519 -4.07 -4.81 10.80
N GLY A 520 -2.85 -4.31 10.92
CA GLY A 520 -2.15 -3.54 9.88
C GLY A 520 -1.50 -4.40 8.80
N ALA A 521 -1.54 -5.73 8.94
CA ALA A 521 -0.96 -6.64 7.97
C ALA A 521 -1.71 -6.59 6.63
N GLU A 522 -0.95 -6.71 5.54
CA GLU A 522 -1.48 -6.80 4.18
C GLU A 522 -1.44 -8.24 3.65
N ALA A 523 -2.47 -8.62 2.90
CA ALA A 523 -2.47 -9.84 2.09
C ALA A 523 -1.54 -9.66 0.89
N THR A 524 -0.27 -10.03 1.07
CA THR A 524 0.83 -9.69 0.15
C THR A 524 0.83 -10.45 -1.17
N HIS A 525 -0.09 -11.40 -1.38
CA HIS A 525 -0.21 -12.15 -2.65
C HIS A 525 -0.63 -11.21 -3.80
N ILE A 526 -1.20 -10.06 -3.46
CA ILE A 526 -1.59 -9.02 -4.43
C ILE A 526 -0.41 -8.45 -5.22
N TRP A 527 0.82 -8.63 -4.72
CA TRP A 527 2.07 -8.19 -5.35
C TRP A 527 2.66 -9.25 -6.28
N ASP A 528 1.92 -10.33 -6.57
CA ASP A 528 2.32 -11.31 -7.59
C ASP A 528 2.55 -10.60 -8.94
N PRO A 529 3.65 -10.89 -9.66
CA PRO A 529 3.93 -10.29 -10.97
C PRO A 529 2.82 -10.51 -12.00
N GLY A 530 2.05 -11.59 -11.87
CA GLY A 530 0.88 -11.89 -12.68
C GLY A 530 -0.45 -11.36 -12.12
N ALA A 531 -0.44 -10.60 -11.03
CA ALA A 531 -1.65 -10.08 -10.41
C ALA A 531 -2.35 -9.04 -11.28
N ARG A 532 -3.68 -9.00 -11.18
CA ARG A 532 -4.52 -8.00 -11.83
C ARG A 532 -4.97 -6.94 -10.84
N LEU A 533 -4.94 -5.67 -11.23
CA LEU A 533 -5.27 -4.53 -10.36
C LEU A 533 -6.64 -4.69 -9.66
N ILE A 534 -7.66 -5.10 -10.41
CA ILE A 534 -9.02 -5.31 -9.88
C ILE A 534 -9.04 -6.46 -8.86
N SER A 535 -8.30 -7.55 -9.11
CA SER A 535 -8.19 -8.68 -8.17
C SER A 535 -7.55 -8.22 -6.86
N SER A 536 -6.44 -7.48 -6.94
CA SER A 536 -5.73 -6.92 -5.80
C SER A 536 -6.61 -6.01 -4.95
N TYR A 537 -7.36 -5.09 -5.56
CA TYR A 537 -8.32 -4.26 -4.81
C TYR A 537 -9.47 -5.06 -4.21
N ARG A 538 -10.00 -6.08 -4.91
CA ARG A 538 -11.03 -6.96 -4.34
C ARG A 538 -10.52 -7.67 -3.08
N SER A 539 -9.27 -8.16 -3.09
CA SER A 539 -8.64 -8.75 -1.91
C SER A 539 -8.50 -7.71 -0.79
N LEU A 540 -7.99 -6.51 -1.07
CA LEU A 540 -7.83 -5.48 -0.04
C LEU A 540 -9.16 -5.05 0.57
N PHE A 541 -10.18 -4.78 -0.24
CA PHE A 541 -11.51 -4.43 0.25
C PHE A 541 -12.12 -5.56 1.07
N TYR A 542 -11.97 -6.82 0.65
CA TYR A 542 -12.44 -7.97 1.42
C TYR A 542 -11.83 -8.02 2.82
N HIS A 543 -10.50 -7.88 2.93
CA HIS A 543 -9.79 -7.89 4.21
C HIS A 543 -10.20 -6.72 5.12
N TRP A 544 -10.35 -5.50 4.59
CA TRP A 544 -10.82 -4.36 5.38
C TRP A 544 -12.28 -4.53 5.86
N ASN A 545 -13.18 -5.05 5.01
CA ASN A 545 -14.55 -5.35 5.43
C ASN A 545 -14.58 -6.38 6.58
N LEU A 546 -13.78 -7.44 6.47
CA LEU A 546 -13.65 -8.46 7.53
C LEU A 546 -13.14 -7.86 8.83
N LEU A 547 -12.07 -7.08 8.77
CA LEU A 547 -11.47 -6.46 9.96
C LEU A 547 -12.46 -5.56 10.68
N PHE A 548 -13.20 -4.70 9.95
CA PHE A 548 -14.25 -3.87 10.56
C PHE A 548 -15.40 -4.70 11.13
N ALA A 549 -15.80 -5.79 10.48
CA ALA A 549 -16.86 -6.66 10.98
C ALA A 549 -16.45 -7.40 12.28
N ILE A 550 -15.24 -7.97 12.32
CA ILE A 550 -14.67 -8.62 13.51
C ILE A 550 -14.53 -7.61 14.64
N ALA A 551 -13.97 -6.44 14.34
CA ALA A 551 -13.80 -5.39 15.33
C ALA A 551 -15.13 -4.85 15.87
N ASN A 552 -16.18 -4.80 15.04
CA ASN A 552 -17.52 -4.44 15.48
C ASN A 552 -18.13 -5.49 16.41
N PHE A 553 -17.89 -6.78 16.14
CA PHE A 553 -18.29 -7.85 17.05
C PHE A 553 -17.58 -7.74 18.40
N ASN A 554 -16.27 -7.47 18.40
CA ASN A 554 -15.51 -7.26 19.64
C ASN A 554 -15.94 -5.98 20.38
N ARG A 555 -16.40 -4.94 19.66
CA ARG A 555 -17.00 -3.75 20.27
C ARG A 555 -18.29 -4.05 21.04
N SER A 556 -19.12 -4.98 20.56
CA SER A 556 -20.34 -5.38 21.29
C SER A 556 -20.05 -6.13 22.60
N ALA A 557 -18.83 -6.64 22.78
CA ALA A 557 -18.35 -7.20 24.04
C ALA A 557 -17.78 -6.13 25.00
N GLU A 558 -18.36 -4.92 24.99
CA GLU A 558 -18.01 -3.75 25.83
C GLU A 558 -16.61 -3.14 25.63
N LEU A 559 -15.84 -3.59 24.64
CA LEU A 559 -14.55 -2.99 24.31
C LEU A 559 -14.72 -1.65 23.57
N LYS A 560 -14.04 -0.61 24.06
CA LYS A 560 -14.09 0.74 23.46
C LYS A 560 -12.95 0.94 22.46
N PRO A 561 -13.22 1.26 21.18
CA PRO A 561 -12.17 1.57 20.24
C PRO A 561 -11.50 2.91 20.62
N PRO A 562 -10.19 3.08 20.36
CA PRO A 562 -9.54 4.35 20.56
C PRO A 562 -10.10 5.40 19.60
N ALA A 563 -10.03 6.66 20.01
CA ALA A 563 -10.37 7.74 19.11
C ALA A 563 -9.34 7.91 17.99
N GLY A 564 -9.75 8.50 16.86
CA GLY A 564 -8.89 8.66 15.69
C GLY A 564 -7.61 9.46 15.96
N TRP A 565 -7.64 10.47 16.84
CA TRP A 565 -6.43 11.23 17.20
C TRP A 565 -5.37 10.39 17.92
N LYS A 566 -5.78 9.35 18.66
CA LYS A 566 -4.85 8.42 19.33
C LYS A 566 -4.09 7.57 18.30
N LEU A 567 -4.73 7.22 17.18
CA LEU A 567 -4.03 6.58 16.05
C LEU A 567 -2.95 7.49 15.46
N LEU A 568 -3.26 8.77 15.26
CA LEU A 568 -2.29 9.75 14.75
C LEU A 568 -1.13 9.97 15.72
N GLN A 569 -1.42 9.98 17.03
CA GLN A 569 -0.40 10.09 18.07
C GLN A 569 0.54 8.88 18.05
N GLU A 570 0.02 7.65 18.00
CA GLU A 570 0.85 6.44 17.90
C GLU A 570 1.67 6.41 16.61
N LEU A 571 1.10 6.84 15.47
CA LEU A 571 1.84 6.94 14.21
C LEU A 571 3.01 7.93 14.31
N ARG A 572 2.78 9.12 14.89
CA ARG A 572 3.85 10.11 15.11
C ARG A 572 4.92 9.62 16.08
N SER A 573 4.54 8.84 17.09
CA SER A 573 5.49 8.22 18.02
C SER A 573 6.32 7.15 17.33
N TYR A 574 5.71 6.31 16.50
CA TYR A 574 6.41 5.33 15.69
C TYR A 574 7.42 5.98 14.72
N LEU A 575 7.00 7.01 13.97
CA LEU A 575 7.89 7.68 13.01
C LEU A 575 9.12 8.29 13.70
N ARG A 576 8.97 8.85 14.90
CA ARG A 576 10.10 9.38 15.68
C ARG A 576 11.05 8.29 16.17
N LEU A 577 10.51 7.13 16.55
CA LEU A 577 11.30 5.99 17.01
C LEU A 577 12.07 5.34 15.86
N ALA A 578 11.48 5.29 14.66
CA ALA A 578 12.11 4.73 13.47
C ALA A 578 13.37 5.48 13.04
N ASP A 579 13.46 6.79 13.31
CA ASP A 579 14.65 7.61 13.05
C ASP A 579 15.87 7.16 13.88
N ASP A 580 15.67 6.38 14.96
CA ASP A 580 16.70 5.96 15.90
C ASP A 580 17.16 4.49 15.69
N TYR A 581 16.67 3.80 14.64
CA TYR A 581 16.96 2.37 14.38
C TYR A 581 18.30 2.09 13.66
N GLY A 582 18.96 3.11 13.12
CA GLY A 582 20.14 2.94 12.26
C GLY A 582 19.82 2.56 10.81
N VAL A 583 20.84 2.26 10.01
CA VAL A 583 20.71 1.96 8.56
C VAL A 583 20.50 0.46 8.33
N SER A 584 19.36 0.03 7.78
CA SER A 584 19.06 -1.39 7.51
C SER A 584 19.95 -2.04 6.44
N ASP A 585 19.99 -3.38 6.41
CA ASP A 585 20.63 -4.21 5.36
C ASP A 585 19.98 -4.10 3.97
#